data_AF-A0A351QVM2-F1
#
_entry.id   AF-A0A351QVM2-F1
#
_cell.length_a   1.000
_cell.length_b   1.000
_cell.length_c   1.000
_cell.angle_alpha   90.00
_cell.angle_beta   90.00
_cell.angle_gamma   90.00
#
_symmetry.space_group_name_H-M   'P 1'
#
loop_
_entity.id
_entity.type
_entity.pdbx_description
1 polymer ?
#
loop_
_entity_poly.entity_id
_entity_poly.type
_entity_poly.pdbx_seq_one_letter_code
_entity_poly.pdbx_strand_id
1 'polypeptide(L)' 'GLTAAIENYVSTENINIEFKPVKVSGSTEIKKALNMAKINKLQGNFIEGMMCNGGCINGAGV' A
#
# COMPACT_ATOMS: atom_id res chain seq x y z
N GLY A 1 -9.49 3.25 1.26
CA GLY A 1 -8.49 2.21 0.95
C GLY A 1 -8.17 1.44 2.22
N LEU A 2 -7.61 0.24 2.09
CA LEU A 2 -7.15 -0.60 3.21
C LEU A 2 -6.15 0.15 4.10
N THR A 3 -5.22 0.92 3.53
CA THR A 3 -4.30 1.78 4.27
C THR A 3 -5.04 2.76 5.18
N ALA A 4 -6.08 3.43 4.67
CA ALA A 4 -6.85 4.40 5.47
C ALA A 4 -7.60 3.69 6.61
N ALA A 5 -8.10 2.47 6.39
CA ALA A 5 -8.74 1.69 7.44
C ALA A 5 -7.75 1.33 8.56
N ILE A 6 -6.51 0.96 8.20
CA ILE A 6 -5.44 0.66 9.16
C ILE A 6 -4.96 1.93 9.88
N GLU A 7 -4.78 3.05 9.18
CA GLU A 7 -4.44 4.35 9.79
C GLU A 7 -5.46 4.74 10.86
N ASN A 8 -6.76 4.60 10.55
CA ASN A 8 -7.81 4.84 11.53
C ASN A 8 -7.70 3.89 12.72
N TYR A 9 -7.54 2.58 12.50
CA TYR A 9 -7.41 1.60 13.57
C TYR A 9 -6.20 1.85 14.48
N VAL A 10 -5.04 2.13 13.90
CA VAL A 10 -3.81 2.48 14.66
C VAL A 10 -4.05 3.70 15.53
N SER A 11 -4.75 4.71 15.00
CA SER A 11 -5.09 5.92 15.75
C SER A 11 -6.14 5.67 16.84
N THR A 12 -7.19 4.90 16.57
CA THR A 12 -8.30 4.71 17.52
C THR A 12 -7.88 3.81 18.69
N GLU A 13 -7.09 2.77 18.41
CA GLU A 13 -6.60 1.84 19.43
C GLU A 13 -5.32 2.33 20.11
N ASN A 14 -4.85 3.54 19.82
CA ASN A 14 -3.62 4.14 20.37
C ASN A 14 -2.41 3.20 20.25
N ILE A 15 -2.27 2.53 19.11
CA ILE A 15 -1.17 1.60 18.86
C ILE A 15 0.09 2.41 18.58
N ASN A 16 1.10 2.24 19.43
CA ASN A 16 2.39 2.92 19.27
C ASN A 16 3.24 2.23 18.18
N ILE A 17 2.91 2.49 16.92
CA ILE A 17 3.64 2.01 15.74
C ILE A 17 3.86 3.15 14.75
N GLU A 18 5.06 3.23 14.19
CA GLU A 18 5.35 4.14 13.09
C GLU A 18 4.85 3.53 11.77
N PHE A 19 3.59 3.78 11.43
CA PHE A 19 2.98 3.25 10.21
C PHE A 19 3.44 4.03 8.96
N LYS A 20 4.18 3.37 8.08
CA LYS A 20 4.77 3.94 6.84
C LYS A 20 4.24 3.19 5.61
N PRO A 21 2.99 3.47 5.19
CA PRO A 21 2.38 2.75 4.08
C PRO A 21 2.97 3.18 2.72
N VAL A 22 3.09 2.21 1.82
CA VAL A 22 3.48 2.38 0.42
C VAL A 22 2.29 1.96 -0.45
N LYS A 23 1.61 2.95 -1.05
CA LYS A 23 0.48 2.74 -1.95
C LYS A 23 0.98 2.63 -3.38
N VAL A 24 0.70 1.52 -4.06
CA VAL A 24 1.10 1.28 -5.45
C VAL A 24 -0.08 0.76 -6.27
N SER A 25 -0.08 1.06 -7.56
CA SER A 25 -1.14 0.65 -8.49
C SER A 25 -0.55 0.26 -9.83
N GLY A 26 -1.08 -0.79 -10.45
CA GLY A 26 -0.55 -1.36 -11.68
C GLY A 26 0.53 -2.42 -11.43
N SER A 27 0.60 -3.41 -12.32
CA SER A 27 1.52 -4.56 -12.21
C SER A 27 2.98 -4.14 -12.10
N THR A 28 3.39 -3.10 -12.84
CA THR A 28 4.78 -2.61 -12.86
C THR A 28 5.19 -2.04 -11.50
N GLU A 29 4.38 -1.15 -10.93
CA GLU A 29 4.69 -0.53 -9.64
C GLU A 29 4.57 -1.55 -8.48
N ILE A 30 3.63 -2.48 -8.55
CA ILE A 30 3.55 -3.60 -7.59
C ILE A 30 4.84 -4.42 -7.63
N LYS A 31 5.30 -4.85 -8.81
CA LYS A 31 6.55 -5.63 -8.95
C LYS A 31 7.75 -4.85 -8.42
N LYS A 32 7.83 -3.55 -8.71
CA LYS A 32 8.90 -2.67 -8.21
C LYS A 32 8.90 -2.60 -6.68
N ALA A 33 7.74 -2.37 -6.05
CA ALA A 33 7.63 -2.34 -4.60
C ALA A 33 8.04 -3.67 -3.96
N LEU A 34 7.56 -4.79 -4.50
CA LEU A 34 7.93 -6.14 -4.01
C LEU A 34 9.43 -6.41 -4.15
N ASN A 35 10.04 -6.03 -5.28
CA ASN A 35 11.47 -6.17 -5.49
C ASN A 35 12.28 -5.32 -4.50
N MET A 36 11.86 -4.07 -4.25
CA MET A 36 12.49 -3.21 -3.26
C MET A 36 12.34 -3.77 -1.83
N ALA A 37 11.19 -4.34 -1.50
CA ALA A 37 10.95 -5.00 -0.22
C ALA A 37 11.85 -6.23 -0.05
N LYS A 38 11.97 -7.07 -1.10
CA LYS A 38 12.81 -8.28 -1.09
C LYS A 38 14.28 -7.98 -0.77
N ILE A 39 14.78 -6.83 -1.18
CA ILE A 39 16.17 -6.40 -0.93
C ILE A 39 16.30 -5.46 0.28
N ASN A 40 15.28 -5.35 1.13
CA ASN A 40 15.23 -4.46 2.30
C ASN A 40 15.49 -2.98 1.98
N LYS A 41 15.09 -2.52 0.79
CA LYS A 41 15.22 -1.11 0.35
C LYS A 41 13.87 -0.40 0.17
N LEU A 42 12.76 -1.04 0.53
CA LEU A 42 11.47 -0.37 0.53
C LEU A 42 11.45 0.70 1.63
N GLN A 43 11.05 1.92 1.27
CA GLN A 43 10.89 3.02 2.22
C GLN A 43 9.51 2.98 2.88
N GLY A 44 9.20 1.88 3.57
CA GLY A 44 7.94 1.69 4.27
C GLY A 44 7.79 0.28 4.83
N ASN A 45 6.73 0.06 5.60
CA ASN A 45 6.49 -1.19 6.34
C ASN A 45 5.14 -1.84 6.04
N PHE A 46 4.35 -1.26 5.13
CA PHE A 46 3.07 -1.81 4.71
C PHE A 46 2.85 -1.50 3.23
N ILE A 47 2.53 -2.50 2.41
CA ILE A 47 2.28 -2.30 0.98
C ILE A 47 0.77 -2.46 0.73
N GLU A 48 0.12 -1.41 0.22
CA GLU A 48 -1.21 -1.50 -0.38
C GLU A 48 -1.04 -1.49 -1.89
N GLY A 49 -1.29 -2.63 -2.54
CA GLY A 49 -1.16 -2.80 -3.99
C GLY A 49 -2.50 -3.02 -4.68
N MET A 50 -2.77 -2.24 -5.73
CA MET A 50 -3.95 -2.41 -6.57
C MET A 50 -3.57 -2.86 -7.99
N MET A 51 -4.20 -3.90 -8.50
CA MET A 51 -3.84 -4.47 -9.80
C MET A 51 -4.10 -3.50 -10.97
N CYS A 52 -5.21 -2.76 -10.91
CA CYS A 52 -5.56 -1.75 -11.91
C CYS A 52 -4.77 -0.45 -11.71
N ASN A 53 -4.43 0.21 -12.83
CA ASN A 53 -3.89 1.57 -12.78
C ASN A 53 -4.95 2.51 -12.18
N GLY A 54 -4.60 3.26 -11.14
CA GLY A 54 -5.53 4.17 -10.47
C GLY A 54 -6.50 3.49 -9.48
N GLY A 55 -6.26 2.23 -9.08
CA GLY A 55 -7.03 1.56 -8.03
C GLY A 55 -8.40 1.05 -8.49
N CYS A 56 -9.25 0.63 -7.53
CA CYS A 56 -10.58 0.07 -7.83
C CYS A 56 -11.48 1.02 -8.64
N ILE A 57 -11.41 2.33 -8.38
CA ILE A 57 -12.27 3.33 -9.04
C ILE A 57 -11.99 3.40 -10.55
N ASN A 58 -10.76 3.08 -10.96
CA ASN A 58 -10.33 3.03 -12.36
C ASN A 58 -10.22 1.59 -12.89
N GLY A 59 -10.72 0.60 -12.13
CA GLY A 59 -10.71 -0.82 -12.49
C GLY A 59 -12.02 -1.27 -13.13
N ALA A 60 -11.91 -2.02 -14.24
CA ALA A 60 -13.02 -2.60 -15.03
C ALA A 60 -14.20 -1.65 -15.32
N GLY A 61 -13.90 -0.38 -15.58
CA GLY A 61 -14.81 0.58 -16.22
C GLY A 61 -14.65 0.67 -17.74
N VAL A 62 -13.91 -0.28 -18.34
CA VAL A 62 -13.78 -0.57 -19.78
C VAL A 62 -13.54 -2.06 -19.98
#